data_AF-A0A7R9WI96-F1
#
_entry.id   AF-A0A7R9WI96-F1
#
_cell.length_a   1.000
_cell.length_b   1.000
_cell.length_c   1.000
_cell.angle_alpha   90.00
_cell.angle_beta   90.00
_cell.angle_gamma   90.00
#
_symmetry.space_group_name_H-M   'P 1'
#
loop_
_entity.id
_entity.type
_entity.pdbx_description
1 polymer ?
#
loop_
_entity_poly.entity_id
_entity_poly.type
_entity_poly.pdbx_seq_one_letter_code
_entity_poly.pdbx_strand_id
1 'polypeptide(L)'
;KEPVRGDKGKYLGIQRFRFYIKCSVCSRPITFLTDPENADYEMENGGTRTYEVHKDKKKTEENFETEKAEEEGADAMKALENRVLASQREVADLDNLDEIKAMNLMHLRMMAGKSGNGGRG
;
A
#
# COMPACT_ATOMS: atom_id res chain seq x y z
N LYS A 1 30.07 15.65 -3.56
CA LYS A 1 30.00 14.46 -2.67
C LYS A 1 31.02 14.68 -1.56
N GLU A 2 30.61 14.57 -0.31
CA GLU A 2 31.52 14.62 0.84
C GLU A 2 31.16 13.55 1.88
N PRO A 3 32.13 12.98 2.61
CA PRO A 3 31.83 12.10 3.73
C PRO A 3 31.31 12.92 4.92
N VAL A 4 30.23 12.46 5.55
CA VAL A 4 29.74 13.05 6.80
C VAL A 4 30.70 12.68 7.93
N ARG A 5 31.06 13.66 8.76
CA ARG A 5 31.98 13.48 9.90
C ARG A 5 31.21 13.19 11.19
N GLY A 6 31.84 12.47 12.12
CA GLY A 6 31.30 12.14 13.44
C GLY A 6 30.38 10.93 13.45
N ASP A 7 29.66 10.74 14.56
CA ASP A 7 28.81 9.55 14.81
C ASP A 7 27.68 9.39 13.78
N LYS A 8 27.13 10.50 13.29
CA LYS A 8 26.11 10.50 12.23
C LYS A 8 26.65 10.15 10.84
N GLY A 9 27.98 10.06 10.70
CA GLY A 9 28.66 9.78 9.44
C GLY A 9 28.87 8.30 9.15
N LYS A 10 28.63 7.41 10.11
CA LYS A 10 28.76 5.97 9.92
C LYS A 10 27.53 5.26 10.45
N TYR A 11 27.03 4.31 9.68
CA TYR A 11 25.96 3.41 10.08
C TYR A 11 26.48 1.97 10.02
N LEU A 12 26.56 1.28 11.16
CA LEU A 12 27.09 -0.09 11.27
C LEU A 12 28.45 -0.30 10.54
N GLY A 13 29.32 0.70 10.55
CA GLY A 13 30.63 0.68 9.87
C GLY A 13 30.62 1.15 8.40
N ILE A 14 29.44 1.35 7.80
CA ILE A 14 29.27 1.88 6.44
C ILE A 14 29.32 3.41 6.48
N GLN A 15 30.19 4.01 5.67
CA GLN A 15 30.33 5.47 5.59
C GLN A 15 29.14 6.10 4.85
N ARG A 16 28.48 7.07 5.49
CA ARG A 16 27.44 7.90 4.89
C ARG A 16 28.07 9.06 4.11
N PHE A 17 27.46 9.38 2.96
CA PHE A 17 27.89 10.45 2.08
C PHE A 17 26.80 11.50 1.90
N ARG A 18 27.21 12.77 1.89
CA ARG A 18 26.37 13.91 1.49
C ARG A 18 26.62 14.25 0.04
N PHE A 19 25.52 14.39 -0.71
CA PHE A 19 25.52 14.83 -2.09
C PHE A 19 24.97 16.25 -2.20
N TYR A 20 25.43 16.93 -3.25
CA TYR A 20 25.05 18.30 -3.56
C TYR A 20 24.60 18.33 -5.00
N ILE A 21 23.34 18.71 -5.23
CA ILE A 21 22.80 18.96 -6.55
C ILE A 21 22.34 20.42 -6.59
N LYS A 22 22.64 21.14 -7.67
CA LYS A 22 22.14 22.50 -7.85
C LYS A 22 20.77 22.46 -8.50
N CYS A 23 19.81 23.21 -7.97
CA CYS A 23 18.53 23.43 -8.65
C CYS A 23 18.74 24.26 -9.93
N SER A 24 18.17 23.83 -11.05
CA SER A 24 18.29 24.53 -12.34
C SER A 24 17.59 25.89 -12.37
N VAL A 25 16.60 26.10 -11.51
CA VAL A 25 15.79 27.34 -11.49
C VAL A 25 16.36 28.38 -10.53
N CYS A 26 16.54 28.03 -9.26
CA CYS A 26 16.95 28.98 -8.22
C CYS A 26 18.45 28.92 -7.89
N SER A 27 19.23 28.05 -8.53
CA SER A 27 20.66 27.81 -8.28
C SER A 27 21.04 27.46 -6.83
N ARG A 28 20.04 27.21 -5.97
CA ARG A 28 20.25 26.83 -4.57
C ARG A 28 20.66 25.35 -4.50
N PRO A 29 21.63 24.99 -3.63
CA PRO A 29 22.00 23.61 -3.44
C PRO A 29 20.91 22.82 -2.70
N ILE A 30 20.62 21.64 -3.21
CA ILE A 30 19.82 20.59 -2.59
C ILE A 30 20.81 19.57 -2.02
N THR A 31 20.68 19.26 -0.73
CA THR A 31 21.55 18.32 -0.03
C THR A 31 20.78 17.12 0.47
N PHE A 32 21.35 15.94 0.23
CA PHE A 32 20.80 14.67 0.69
C PHE A 32 21.92 13.75 1.15
N LEU A 33 21.58 12.87 2.09
CA LEU A 33 22.45 11.90 2.74
C LEU A 33 22.08 10.50 2.28
N THR A 34 23.07 9.63 2.12
CA THR A 34 22.81 8.18 1.98
C THR A 34 22.25 7.62 3.28
N ASP A 35 21.25 6.75 3.20
CA ASP A 35 20.73 5.96 4.30
C ASP A 35 20.96 4.45 4.03
N PRO A 36 22.02 3.86 4.63
CA PRO A 36 22.33 2.45 4.46
C PRO A 36 21.33 1.48 5.09
N GLU A 37 20.49 1.93 6.03
CA GLU A 37 19.50 1.08 6.70
C GLU A 37 18.37 0.70 5.73
N ASN A 38 17.83 1.70 5.03
CA ASN A 38 16.71 1.53 4.12
C ASN A 38 17.11 1.45 2.64
N ALA A 39 18.41 1.41 2.35
CA ALA A 39 18.98 1.48 0.99
C ALA A 39 18.43 2.68 0.17
N ASP A 40 18.23 3.83 0.81
CA ASP A 40 17.61 5.02 0.23
C ASP A 40 18.44 6.29 0.53
N TYR A 41 17.89 7.47 0.23
CA TYR A 41 18.47 8.78 0.55
C TYR A 41 17.53 9.61 1.42
N GLU A 42 18.11 10.23 2.45
CA GLU A 42 17.46 11.19 3.33
C GLU A 42 17.68 12.61 2.83
N MET A 43 16.61 13.39 2.74
CA MET A 43 16.71 14.82 2.42
C MET A 43 17.18 15.60 3.64
N GLU A 44 18.19 16.45 3.46
CA GLU A 44 18.67 17.36 4.51
C GLU A 44 18.13 18.77 4.25
N ASN A 45 18.54 19.42 3.15
CA ASN A 45 18.12 20.78 2.83
C ASN A 45 17.70 20.94 1.35
N GLY A 46 16.79 21.88 1.08
CA GLY A 46 16.58 22.43 -0.26
C GLY A 46 15.57 21.71 -1.15
N GLY A 47 14.82 20.74 -0.62
CA GLY A 47 13.74 20.10 -1.37
C GLY A 47 12.86 19.21 -0.49
N THR A 48 11.77 18.74 -1.09
CA THR A 48 10.85 17.75 -0.50
C THR A 48 10.82 16.53 -1.41
N ARG A 49 10.77 15.33 -0.85
CA ARG A 49 10.62 14.11 -1.65
C ARG A 49 9.22 14.07 -2.25
N THR A 50 9.12 13.55 -3.47
CA THR A 50 7.81 13.19 -4.04
C THR A 50 7.19 12.07 -3.21
N TYR A 51 5.92 12.22 -2.87
CA TYR A 51 5.18 11.20 -2.15
C TYR A 51 4.94 9.97 -3.03
N GLU A 52 5.32 8.80 -2.53
CA GLU A 52 5.15 7.52 -3.22
C GLU A 52 4.05 6.69 -2.54
N VAL A 53 2.84 6.73 -3.10
CA VAL A 53 1.65 6.01 -2.57
C VAL A 53 1.95 4.52 -2.30
N HIS A 54 2.76 3.89 -3.16
CA HIS A 54 3.11 2.47 -3.01
C HIS A 54 4.02 2.19 -1.81
N LYS A 55 4.92 3.12 -1.43
CA LYS A 55 5.77 2.94 -0.24
C LYS A 55 4.94 3.01 1.03
N ASP A 56 3.99 3.93 1.09
CA ASP A 56 3.11 4.08 2.23
C ASP A 56 2.13 2.92 2.40
N LYS A 57 1.58 2.41 1.28
CA LYS A 57 0.75 1.20 1.29
C LYS A 57 1.52 0.01 1.87
N LYS A 58 2.72 -0.26 1.37
CA LYS A 58 3.58 -1.33 1.88
C LYS A 58 3.86 -1.20 3.38
N LYS A 59 4.23 0.00 3.83
CA LYS A 59 4.52 0.26 5.25
C LYS A 59 3.29 0.03 6.13
N THR A 60 2.10 0.39 5.64
CA THR A 60 0.84 0.20 6.38
C THR A 60 0.44 -1.27 6.42
N GLU A 61 0.60 -1.98 5.31
CA GLU A 61 0.37 -3.42 5.19
C GLU A 61 1.33 -4.20 6.11
N GLU A 62 2.63 -3.90 6.07
CA GLU A 62 3.65 -4.53 6.94
C GLU A 62 3.33 -4.31 8.42
N ASN A 63 3.00 -3.07 8.83
CA ASN A 63 2.62 -2.78 10.20
C ASN A 63 1.38 -3.56 10.64
N PHE A 64 0.35 -3.60 9.79
CA PHE A 64 -0.88 -4.33 10.08
C PHE A 64 -0.63 -5.85 10.20
N GLU A 65 0.21 -6.41 9.33
CA GLU A 65 0.61 -7.82 9.39
C GLU A 65 1.40 -8.12 10.66
N THR A 66 2.32 -7.24 11.07
CA THR A 66 3.07 -7.43 12.32
C THR A 66 2.17 -7.39 13.55
N GLU A 67 1.27 -6.42 13.63
CA GLU A 67 0.34 -6.28 14.77
C GLU A 67 -0.61 -7.47 14.86
N LYS A 68 -1.12 -7.94 13.71
CA LYS A 68 -1.95 -9.15 13.63
C LYS A 68 -1.17 -10.39 14.05
N ALA A 69 0.08 -10.55 13.61
CA ALA A 69 0.91 -11.69 13.98
C ALA A 69 1.26 -11.71 15.47
N GLU A 70 1.51 -10.55 16.08
CA GLU A 70 1.73 -10.44 17.52
C GLU A 70 0.47 -10.78 18.33
N GLU A 71 -0.69 -10.29 17.90
CA GLU A 71 -1.98 -10.55 18.55
C GLU A 71 -2.40 -12.03 18.45
N GLU A 72 -2.20 -12.65 17.29
CA GLU A 72 -2.49 -14.08 17.05
C GLU A 72 -1.45 -15.01 17.70
N GLY A 73 -0.20 -14.56 17.82
CA GLY A 73 0.86 -15.30 18.50
C GLY A 73 0.69 -15.34 20.02
N ALA A 74 0.04 -14.32 20.60
CA ALA A 74 -0.22 -14.25 22.04
C ALA A 74 -1.34 -15.20 22.50
N ASP A 75 -2.33 -15.51 21.64
CA ASP A 75 -3.45 -16.39 21.98
C ASP A 75 -3.88 -17.27 20.78
N ALA A 76 -3.67 -18.58 20.92
CA ALA A 76 -3.99 -19.56 19.91
C ALA A 76 -5.50 -19.72 19.63
N MET A 77 -6.39 -19.45 20.60
CA MET A 77 -7.83 -19.47 20.34
C MET A 77 -8.26 -18.26 19.52
N LYS A 78 -7.71 -17.08 19.81
CA LYS A 78 -7.96 -15.86 19.05
C LYS A 78 -7.56 -16.00 17.58
N ALA A 79 -6.41 -16.61 17.30
CA ALA A 79 -5.98 -16.92 15.94
C ALA A 79 -6.95 -17.87 15.20
N LEU A 80 -7.58 -18.81 15.91
CA LEU A 80 -8.59 -19.69 15.34
C LEU A 80 -9.89 -18.93 15.04
N GLU A 81 -10.36 -18.11 15.98
CA GLU A 81 -11.56 -17.28 15.83
C GLU A 81 -11.41 -16.30 14.65
N ASN A 82 -10.26 -15.63 14.52
CA ASN A 82 -9.97 -14.72 13.42
C ASN A 82 -10.04 -15.42 12.06
N ARG A 83 -9.51 -16.64 11.94
CA ARG A 83 -9.58 -17.43 10.70
C ARG A 83 -11.01 -17.84 10.35
N VAL A 84 -11.80 -18.24 11.35
CA VAL A 84 -13.20 -18.59 11.15
C VAL A 84 -14.01 -17.36 10.72
N LEU A 85 -13.81 -16.22 11.37
CA LEU A 85 -14.47 -14.96 11.00
C LEU A 85 -14.07 -14.47 9.61
N ALA A 86 -12.79 -14.58 9.23
CA ALA A 86 -12.34 -14.26 7.88
C ALA A 86 -13.03 -15.16 6.84
N SER A 87 -13.08 -16.48 7.08
CA SER A 87 -13.75 -17.43 6.19
C SER A 87 -15.24 -17.14 6.06
N GLN A 88 -15.92 -16.77 7.16
CA GLN A 88 -17.33 -16.40 7.13
C GLN A 88 -17.60 -15.14 6.31
N ARG A 89 -16.71 -14.13 6.41
CA ARG A 89 -16.81 -12.91 5.59
C ARG A 89 -16.63 -13.22 4.12
N GLU A 90 -15.63 -14.02 3.78
CA GLU A 90 -15.40 -14.43 2.38
C GLU A 90 -16.59 -15.17 1.78
N VAL A 91 -17.21 -16.08 2.53
CA VAL A 91 -18.43 -16.77 2.09
C VAL A 91 -19.58 -15.80 1.88
N ALA A 92 -19.83 -14.90 2.84
CA ALA A 92 -20.89 -13.90 2.73
C ALA A 92 -20.69 -12.97 1.51
N ASP A 93 -19.46 -12.56 1.24
CA ASP A 93 -19.14 -11.73 0.08
C ASP A 93 -19.37 -12.47 -1.24
N LEU A 94 -19.05 -13.78 -1.30
CA LEU A 94 -19.33 -14.61 -2.47
C LEU A 94 -20.83 -14.79 -2.70
N ASP A 95 -21.60 -15.06 -1.65
CA ASP A 95 -23.05 -15.18 -1.72
C ASP A 95 -23.68 -13.87 -2.21
N ASN A 96 -23.24 -12.72 -1.68
CA ASN A 96 -23.68 -11.40 -2.13
C ASN A 96 -23.40 -11.16 -3.63
N LEU A 97 -22.21 -11.55 -4.10
CA LEU A 97 -21.85 -11.42 -5.51
C LEU A 97 -22.72 -12.31 -6.41
N ASP A 98 -23.05 -13.51 -5.95
CA ASP A 98 -23.89 -14.44 -6.70
C ASP A 98 -25.36 -14.01 -6.75
N GLU A 99 -25.87 -13.42 -5.67
CA GLU A 99 -27.18 -12.76 -5.66
C GLU A 99 -27.25 -11.62 -6.68
N ILE A 100 -26.25 -10.73 -6.71
CA ILE A 100 -26.17 -9.61 -7.66
C ILE A 100 -26.12 -10.15 -9.11
N LYS A 101 -25.33 -11.18 -9.38
CA LYS A 101 -25.28 -11.81 -10.71
C LYS A 101 -26.63 -12.41 -11.09
N ALA A 102 -27.29 -13.13 -10.18
CA ALA A 102 -28.60 -13.72 -10.43
C ALA A 102 -29.65 -12.64 -10.76
N MET A 103 -29.68 -11.55 -10.00
CA MET A 103 -30.54 -10.41 -10.27
C MET A 103 -30.26 -9.78 -11.64
N ASN A 104 -28.98 -9.57 -11.98
CA ASN A 104 -28.58 -9.04 -13.28
C ASN A 104 -29.00 -9.95 -14.44
N LEU A 105 -28.82 -11.27 -14.30
CA LEU A 105 -29.25 -12.25 -15.30
C LEU A 105 -30.76 -12.25 -15.51
N MET A 106 -31.54 -12.24 -14.42
CA MET A 106 -33.00 -12.15 -14.48
C MET A 106 -33.46 -10.86 -15.15
N HIS A 107 -32.84 -9.74 -14.78
CA HIS A 107 -33.13 -8.44 -15.36
C HIS A 107 -32.84 -8.40 -16.87
N LEU A 108 -31.69 -8.91 -17.30
CA LEU A 108 -31.34 -9.04 -18.72
C LEU A 108 -32.34 -9.92 -19.48
N ARG A 109 -32.77 -11.04 -18.89
CA ARG A 109 -33.79 -11.92 -19.48
C ARG A 109 -35.15 -11.21 -19.64
N MET A 110 -35.58 -10.45 -18.63
CA MET A 110 -36.82 -9.66 -18.71
C MET A 110 -36.73 -8.55 -19.75
N MET A 111 -35.58 -7.86 -19.85
CA MET A 111 -35.33 -6.83 -20.85
C MET A 111 -35.34 -7.40 -22.28
N ALA A 112 -34.72 -8.56 -22.50
CA ALA A 112 -34.75 -9.24 -23.79
C ALA A 112 -36.18 -9.62 -24.22
N GLY A 113 -37.01 -10.10 -23.29
CA GLY A 113 -38.41 -10.45 -23.55
C GLY A 113 -39.32 -9.25 -23.89
N LYS A 114 -39.01 -8.05 -23.39
CA LYS A 114 -39.79 -6.83 -23.67
C LYS A 114 -39.54 -6.24 -25.06
N SER A 115 -38.39 -6.52 -25.67
CA SER A 115 -38.06 -6.07 -27.03
C SER A 115 -38.81 -6.82 -28.15
N GLY A 116 -39.49 -7.93 -27.83
CA GLY A 116 -40.21 -8.77 -28.79
C GLY A 116 -41.72 -8.55 -28.92
N ASN A 117 -42.34 -7.66 -28.11
CA ASN A 117 -43.81 -7.47 -28.11
C ASN A 117 -44.23 -6.01 -28.41
N GLY A 118 -43.58 -5.40 -29.39
CA GLY A 118 -43.83 -4.00 -29.81
C GLY A 118 -44.02 -3.82 -31.32
N GLY A 119 -44.50 -4.84 -32.04
CA GLY A 119 -44.71 -4.73 -33.48
C GLY A 119 -45.67 -5.76 -34.05
N ARG A 120 -46.98 -5.51 -33.89
CA ARG A 120 -48.04 -5.90 -34.83
C ARG A 120 -49.39 -5.36 -34.31
N GLY A 121 -49.94 -4.40 -35.04
CA GLY A 121 -51.22 -3.73 -34.77
C GLY A 121 -51.17 -2.30 -35.21
#